data_AF-A0A2U2GV65-F1
#
_entry.id   AF-A0A2U2GV65-F1
#
_cell.length_a   1.000
_cell.length_b   1.000
_cell.length_c   1.000
_cell.angle_alpha   90.00
_cell.angle_beta   90.00
_cell.angle_gamma   90.00
#
_symmetry.space_group_name_H-M   'P 1'
#
loop_
_entity.id
_entity.type
_entity.pdbx_description
1 polymer ?
#
loop_
_entity_poly.entity_id
_entity_poly.type
_entity_poly.pdbx_seq_one_letter_code
_entity_poly.pdbx_strand_id
1 'polypeptide(L)'
;MNCVQQPTEVVIITMADKKIIDEVHKIANRRGNGQLRREIWANSCGIITRYNLAYINHHLSKGDNGRVIGYDNAHGLHHRHYLGGVEAIDFVSFEHIESCFQKDWTALRRS
;
A
#
# COMPACT_ATOMS: atom_id res chain seq x y z
N MET A 1 46.71 36.59 0.60
CA MET A 1 46.11 35.56 1.48
C MET A 1 44.76 35.22 0.89
N ASN A 2 44.68 34.16 0.09
CA ASN A 2 43.47 33.81 -0.66
C ASN A 2 42.71 32.76 0.13
N CYS A 3 41.64 33.18 0.80
CA CYS A 3 40.67 32.26 1.40
C CYS A 3 39.73 31.79 0.28
N VAL A 4 39.96 30.58 -0.22
CA VAL A 4 39.03 29.92 -1.12
C VAL A 4 37.93 29.31 -0.25
N GLN A 5 36.75 29.94 -0.23
CA GLN A 5 35.55 29.30 0.33
C GLN A 5 35.19 28.12 -0.58
N GLN A 6 35.36 26.90 -0.05
CA GLN A 6 34.86 25.69 -0.67
C GLN A 6 33.32 25.71 -0.64
N PRO A 7 32.62 25.28 -1.71
CA PRO A 7 31.19 25.20 -1.70
C PRO A 7 30.74 24.14 -0.68
N THR A 8 29.85 24.52 0.23
CA THR A 8 29.18 23.61 1.15
C THR A 8 28.35 22.63 0.33
N GLU A 9 28.83 21.40 0.23
CA GLU A 9 28.09 20.27 -0.31
C GLU A 9 26.87 20.03 0.57
N VAL A 10 25.67 20.30 0.05
CA VAL A 10 24.42 19.94 0.72
C VAL A 10 24.27 18.44 0.57
N VAL A 11 24.77 17.69 1.56
CA VAL A 11 24.51 16.26 1.69
C VAL A 11 23.02 16.09 1.97
N ILE A 12 22.23 15.83 0.94
CA ILE A 12 20.83 15.41 1.11
C ILE A 12 20.90 14.00 1.69
N ILE A 13 20.82 13.88 3.01
CA ILE A 13 20.66 12.60 3.68
C ILE A 13 19.26 12.08 3.26
N THR A 14 19.20 11.25 2.23
CA THR A 14 17.99 10.52 1.88
C THR A 14 17.73 9.50 2.98
N MET A 15 16.95 9.90 3.98
CA MET A 15 16.43 8.98 4.98
C MET A 15 15.60 7.92 4.27
N ALA A 16 15.90 6.65 4.52
CA ALA A 16 15.12 5.54 3.98
C ALA A 16 13.65 5.65 4.42
N ASP A 17 12.73 5.27 3.52
CA ASP A 17 11.31 5.25 3.81
C ASP A 17 11.01 4.41 5.05
N LYS A 18 10.29 5.00 6.00
CA LYS A 18 9.92 4.35 7.25
C LYS A 18 8.55 3.73 7.12
N LYS A 19 8.41 2.47 7.54
CA LYS A 19 7.11 1.84 7.73
C LYS A 19 6.40 2.51 8.91
N ILE A 20 5.36 3.28 8.63
CA ILE A 20 4.60 4.02 9.64
C ILE A 20 3.36 3.25 10.10
N ILE A 21 2.84 2.34 9.26
CA ILE A 21 1.70 1.49 9.58
C ILE A 21 1.99 0.06 9.15
N ASP A 22 1.71 -0.88 10.05
CA ASP A 22 1.85 -2.32 9.87
C ASP A 22 0.72 -3.01 10.65
N GLU A 23 -0.45 -3.11 10.02
CA GLU A 23 -1.66 -3.60 10.67
C GLU A 23 -2.22 -4.84 9.97
N VAL A 24 -2.74 -5.76 10.78
CA VAL A 24 -3.48 -6.94 10.33
C VAL A 24 -4.76 -7.04 11.15
N HIS A 25 -5.91 -7.10 10.48
CA HIS A 25 -7.20 -7.33 11.12
C HIS A 25 -7.81 -8.64 10.63
N LYS A 26 -7.93 -9.63 11.52
CA LYS A 26 -8.57 -10.91 11.19
C LYS A 26 -10.09 -10.77 11.23
N ILE A 27 -10.75 -11.25 10.18
CA ILE A 27 -12.21 -11.29 10.10
C ILE A 27 -12.68 -12.62 10.68
N ALA A 28 -13.59 -12.57 11.64
CA ALA A 28 -14.14 -13.77 12.27
C ALA A 28 -14.79 -14.70 11.22
N ASN A 29 -14.67 -16.01 11.41
CA ASN A 29 -15.20 -17.03 10.49
C ASN A 29 -16.69 -16.81 10.14
N ARG A 30 -17.52 -16.50 11.15
CA ARG A 30 -18.96 -16.22 10.98
C ARG A 30 -19.27 -14.98 10.13
N ARG A 31 -18.27 -14.17 9.79
CA ARG A 31 -18.38 -12.94 8.98
C ARG A 31 -17.66 -13.06 7.63
N GLY A 32 -17.38 -14.29 7.18
CA GLY A 32 -16.76 -14.57 5.88
C GLY A 32 -15.28 -14.97 5.93
N ASN A 33 -14.66 -15.00 7.11
CA ASN A 33 -13.23 -15.33 7.32
C ASN A 33 -12.28 -14.36 6.58
N GLY A 34 -10.97 -14.63 6.63
CA GLY A 34 -9.92 -13.84 5.98
C GLY A 34 -9.31 -12.77 6.88
N GLN A 35 -8.49 -11.92 6.28
CA GLN A 35 -7.83 -10.81 6.97
C GLN A 35 -7.68 -9.59 6.08
N LEU A 36 -7.75 -8.41 6.71
CA LEU A 36 -7.32 -7.16 6.11
C LEU A 36 -5.87 -6.89 6.50
N ARG A 37 -5.06 -6.50 5.53
CA ARG A 37 -3.68 -6.06 5.69
C ARG A 37 -3.60 -4.60 5.28
N ARG A 38 -2.94 -3.79 6.12
CA ARG A 38 -2.65 -2.39 5.82
C ARG A 38 -1.20 -2.09 6.19
N GLU A 39 -0.40 -1.79 5.19
CA GLU A 39 0.99 -1.38 5.36
C GLU A 39 1.23 -0.07 4.63
N ILE A 40 1.90 0.86 5.30
CA ILE A 40 2.21 2.18 4.74
C ILE A 40 3.62 2.57 5.12
N TRP A 41 4.35 3.08 4.14
CA TRP A 41 5.64 3.71 4.31
C TRP A 41 5.57 5.17 3.92
N ALA A 42 6.28 6.00 4.68
CA ALA A 42 6.43 7.41 4.39
C ALA A 42 7.91 7.82 4.46
N ASN A 43 8.27 8.83 3.68
CA ASN A 43 9.57 9.45 3.76
C ASN A 43 9.67 10.36 5.01
N SER A 44 10.83 10.99 5.21
CA SER A 44 11.09 11.89 6.33
C SER A 44 10.16 13.11 6.40
N CYS A 45 9.58 13.53 5.28
CA CYS A 45 8.61 14.61 5.21
C CYS A 45 7.17 14.16 5.51
N GLY A 46 6.96 12.87 5.79
CA GLY A 46 5.62 12.30 6.00
C GLY A 46 4.83 12.04 4.72
N ILE A 47 5.46 12.16 3.54
CA ILE A 47 4.82 11.81 2.26
C ILE A 47 4.79 10.29 2.13
N ILE A 48 3.61 9.75 1.82
CA ILE A 48 3.43 8.31 1.59
C ILE A 48 4.12 7.92 0.29
N THR A 49 5.06 6.99 0.38
CA THR A 49 5.87 6.52 -0.76
C THR A 49 5.55 5.09 -1.15
N ARG A 50 5.07 4.27 -0.21
CA ARG A 50 4.63 2.90 -0.47
C ARG A 50 3.42 2.51 0.35
N TYR A 51 2.58 1.66 -0.22
CA TYR A 51 1.46 1.05 0.50
C TYR A 51 1.17 -0.37 0.03
N ASN A 52 0.54 -1.15 0.90
CA ASN A 52 -0.08 -2.44 0.58
C ASN A 52 -1.39 -2.57 1.37
N LEU A 53 -2.50 -2.49 0.66
CA LEU A 53 -3.85 -2.73 1.16
C LEU A 53 -4.34 -4.04 0.57
N ALA A 54 -4.72 -5.01 1.41
CA ALA A 54 -5.16 -6.30 0.89
C ALA A 54 -6.23 -6.94 1.77
N TYR A 55 -7.28 -7.46 1.14
CA TYR A 55 -8.14 -8.47 1.73
C TYR A 55 -7.68 -9.84 1.25
N ILE A 56 -7.24 -10.66 2.19
CA ILE A 56 -6.68 -11.99 1.94
C ILE A 56 -7.65 -13.02 2.49
N ASN A 57 -8.09 -13.94 1.64
CA ASN A 57 -8.92 -15.08 2.02
C ASN A 57 -8.64 -16.27 1.09
N HIS A 58 -7.86 -17.23 1.58
CA HIS A 58 -7.47 -18.43 0.84
C HIS A 58 -8.62 -19.38 0.50
N HIS A 59 -9.82 -19.17 1.07
CA HIS A 59 -11.01 -19.92 0.67
C HIS A 59 -11.64 -19.34 -0.60
N LEU A 60 -11.52 -18.02 -0.81
CA LEU A 60 -12.11 -17.31 -1.95
C LEU A 60 -11.14 -17.18 -3.13
N SER A 61 -9.84 -17.07 -2.87
CA SER A 61 -8.81 -16.99 -3.90
C SER A 61 -7.68 -17.96 -3.61
N LYS A 62 -7.20 -18.65 -4.66
CA LYS A 62 -5.96 -19.45 -4.62
C LYS A 62 -4.79 -18.75 -5.30
N GLY A 63 -5.06 -17.74 -6.14
CA GLY A 63 -4.05 -16.90 -6.77
C GLY A 63 -3.57 -15.79 -5.84
N ASP A 64 -2.45 -15.16 -6.21
CA ASP A 64 -1.90 -13.98 -5.53
C ASP A 64 -1.80 -14.15 -4.00
N ASN A 65 -1.30 -15.31 -3.57
CA ASN A 65 -1.20 -15.72 -2.17
C ASN A 65 -2.51 -15.53 -1.36
N GLY A 66 -3.66 -15.81 -1.99
CA GLY A 66 -4.98 -15.69 -1.38
C GLY A 66 -5.55 -14.27 -1.37
N ARG A 67 -4.88 -13.29 -1.99
CA ARG A 67 -5.42 -11.94 -2.15
C ARG A 67 -6.66 -12.00 -3.03
N VAL A 68 -7.77 -11.49 -2.49
CA VAL A 68 -9.06 -11.41 -3.18
C VAL A 68 -9.23 -10.05 -3.82
N ILE A 69 -8.97 -8.99 -3.07
CA ILE A 69 -8.89 -7.60 -3.54
C ILE A 69 -7.69 -6.94 -2.87
N GLY A 70 -6.96 -6.08 -3.57
CA GLY A 70 -5.94 -5.26 -2.96
C GLY A 70 -5.48 -4.12 -3.84
N TYR A 71 -4.76 -3.20 -3.23
CA TYR A 71 -4.11 -2.07 -3.87
C TYR A 71 -2.71 -1.95 -3.31
N ASP A 72 -1.72 -1.91 -4.18
CA ASP A 72 -0.35 -1.62 -3.81
C ASP A 72 0.33 -0.77 -4.87
N ASN A 73 1.50 -0.25 -4.54
CA ASN A 73 2.35 0.42 -5.51
C ASN A 73 3.71 -0.28 -5.67
N ALA A 74 3.71 -1.62 -5.59
CA ALA A 74 4.91 -2.40 -5.80
C ALA A 74 5.50 -2.13 -7.19
N HIS A 75 6.82 -2.23 -7.31
CA HIS A 75 7.54 -1.97 -8.57
C HIS A 75 7.38 -0.55 -9.14
N GLY A 76 6.95 0.42 -8.31
CA GLY A 76 6.84 1.83 -8.70
C GLY A 76 5.61 2.16 -9.55
N LEU A 77 4.71 1.20 -9.74
CA LEU A 77 3.42 1.39 -10.44
C LEU A 77 2.29 1.07 -9.47
N HIS A 78 1.17 1.79 -9.61
CA HIS A 78 -0.01 1.59 -8.79
C HIS A 78 -0.87 0.49 -9.41
N HIS A 79 -1.18 -0.53 -8.60
CA HIS A 79 -1.91 -1.71 -9.04
C HIS A 79 -3.18 -1.90 -8.24
N ARG A 80 -4.24 -2.31 -8.93
CA ARG A 80 -5.39 -2.97 -8.32
C ARG A 80 -5.28 -4.47 -8.60
N HIS A 81 -5.43 -5.25 -7.54
CA HIS A 81 -5.43 -6.70 -7.57
C HIS A 81 -6.85 -7.20 -7.34
N TYR A 82 -7.35 -8.09 -8.19
CA TYR A 82 -8.67 -8.69 -8.01
C TYR A 82 -8.68 -10.15 -8.47
N LEU A 83 -8.88 -11.07 -7.52
CA LEU A 83 -8.93 -12.53 -7.74
C LEU A 83 -7.76 -13.06 -8.61
N GLY A 84 -6.55 -12.55 -8.38
CA GLY A 84 -5.34 -12.92 -9.12
C GLY A 84 -5.10 -12.13 -10.41
N GLY A 85 -6.06 -11.35 -10.87
CA GLY A 85 -5.85 -10.33 -11.91
C GLY A 85 -5.16 -9.09 -11.33
N VAL A 86 -4.32 -8.46 -12.15
CA VAL A 86 -3.60 -7.22 -11.81
C VAL A 86 -3.86 -6.21 -12.91
N GLU A 87 -4.27 -4.99 -12.54
CA GLU A 87 -4.46 -3.88 -13.45
C GLU A 87 -3.74 -2.64 -12.92
N ALA A 88 -3.12 -1.88 -13.83
CA ALA A 88 -2.56 -0.58 -13.48
C ALA A 88 -3.70 0.42 -13.28
N ILE A 89 -3.53 1.34 -12.32
CA ILE A 89 -4.52 2.38 -12.01
C ILE A 89 -3.87 3.75 -11.96
N ASP A 90 -4.67 4.77 -12.23
CA ASP A 90 -4.25 6.16 -12.02
C ASP A 90 -4.15 6.47 -10.53
N PHE A 91 -3.07 7.15 -10.15
CA PHE A 91 -2.86 7.58 -8.78
C PHE A 91 -3.21 9.05 -8.61
N VAL A 92 -4.24 9.31 -7.81
CA VAL A 92 -4.67 10.67 -7.43
C VAL A 92 -4.08 11.04 -6.07
N SER A 93 -4.34 10.22 -5.06
CA SER A 93 -3.78 10.34 -3.71
C SER A 93 -3.89 9.01 -2.98
N PHE A 94 -3.19 8.86 -1.85
CA PHE A 94 -3.33 7.65 -1.05
C PHE A 94 -4.73 7.51 -0.44
N GLU A 95 -5.34 8.60 0.02
CA GLU A 95 -6.70 8.61 0.56
C GLU A 95 -7.73 8.17 -0.49
N HIS A 96 -7.51 8.53 -1.75
CA HIS A 96 -8.34 8.04 -2.86
C HIS A 96 -8.21 6.51 -3.01
N ILE A 97 -6.98 5.98 -2.94
CA ILE A 97 -6.72 4.53 -3.00
C ILE A 97 -7.40 3.80 -1.83
N GLU A 98 -7.32 4.34 -0.61
CA GLU A 98 -8.00 3.76 0.54
C GLU A 98 -9.51 3.72 0.37
N SER A 99 -10.10 4.80 -0.16
CA SER A 99 -11.53 4.87 -0.45
C SER A 99 -11.96 3.84 -1.48
N CYS A 100 -11.18 3.69 -2.57
CA CYS A 100 -11.40 2.66 -3.59
C CYS A 100 -11.32 1.24 -3.00
N PHE A 101 -10.29 0.96 -2.21
CA PHE A 101 -10.15 -0.33 -1.53
C PHE A 101 -11.32 -0.63 -0.59
N GLN A 102 -11.73 0.35 0.23
CA GLN A 102 -12.87 0.21 1.14
C GLN A 102 -14.17 -0.07 0.38
N LYS A 103 -14.41 0.65 -0.73
CA LYS A 103 -15.59 0.48 -1.58
C LYS A 103 -15.64 -0.93 -2.17
N ASP A 104 -14.55 -1.38 -2.77
CA ASP A 104 -14.46 -2.69 -3.42
C ASP A 104 -14.59 -3.83 -2.41
N TRP A 105 -13.91 -3.73 -1.27
CA TRP A 105 -14.04 -4.73 -0.20
C TRP A 105 -15.46 -4.77 0.38
N THR A 106 -16.12 -3.63 0.53
CA THR A 106 -17.51 -3.59 1.01
C THR A 106 -18.49 -4.16 -0.01
N ALA A 107 -18.26 -3.93 -1.30
CA ALA A 107 -19.07 -4.50 -2.38
C ALA A 107 -19.03 -6.04 -2.38
N LEU A 108 -17.84 -6.62 -2.17
CA LEU A 108 -17.66 -8.08 -2.05
C LEU A 108 -18.42 -8.71 -0.88
N ARG A 109 -18.73 -7.93 0.16
CA ARG A 109 -19.46 -8.43 1.33
C ARG A 109 -20.98 -8.34 1.18
N ARG A 110 -21.47 -7.69 0.12
CA ARG A 110 -22.90 -7.53 -0.18
C ARG A 110 -23.40 -8.48 -1.27
N SER A 111 -22.50 -9.09 -2.04
CA SER A 111 -22.77 -10.16 -3.01
C SER A 111 -22.84 -11.52 -2.33
#